data_AF-A0A515A815-F1
#
_entry.id   AF-A0A515A815-F1
#
_cell.length_a   1.000
_cell.length_b   1.000
_cell.length_c   1.000
_cell.angle_alpha   90.00
_cell.angle_beta   90.00
_cell.angle_gamma   90.00
#
_symmetry.space_group_name_H-M   'P 1'
#
loop_
_entity.id
_entity.type
_entity.pdbx_description
1 polymer ?
#
loop_
_entity_poly.entity_id
_entity_poly.type
_entity_poly.pdbx_seq_one_letter_code
_entity_poly.pdbx_strand_id
1 'polypeptide(L)'
;MKKNYCSHLVRVGSGLLLMVRIAVAQAPTNLTSDISLPYDPPTFTYTNSSVGPYFLNLTQLTKSFNYARRQEETQLGLPANSLGTLTLPASYSTLSAQQRSLFLVNAERQARAGVTYPVSGAVLGLPLEGVESNLSVVSQGHASNMMTTGIFSHTISGQTSTDRINASSTFAGSCHEFLARDENIYKQCLYTSSSTPPSNPTYAADQAIFSWLYQDAGAGWGHRDALLMQNISGNLPSPSAPSTNAYDNNYSATTSEGFLGVGISYGSGSNSVTTGFGGLCPPSSNTAIMTKTAAVVVFNFVDPAASGCSYSLETNPLPVHLLSFVGAARENKAVLNWTTTWEQTNLGFDVQRSHDAQAWEPIGFVAAKTDLRDYNLYQFDDEDVSAGTTYYYRLKQRDFDGKTTFSSIVAVTILPTDELVYVYPNPSPSGEFRVFTSHAATASVNLCDIHGLTYPLTIQAESETKVKVNVTSTLPVGLYWLTVKGDSLLPARTFRVVVGN
;
A
#
# COMPACT_ATOMS: atom_id res chain seq x y z
N MET A 1 -53.92 -28.62 19.09
CA MET A 1 -54.56 -27.38 19.59
C MET A 1 -53.92 -26.18 18.89
N LYS A 2 -54.77 -25.26 18.42
CA LYS A 2 -54.52 -23.87 18.02
C LYS A 2 -53.62 -23.58 16.79
N LYS A 3 -54.33 -23.22 15.72
CA LYS A 3 -53.95 -22.39 14.55
C LYS A 3 -53.19 -21.11 14.95
N ASN A 4 -52.42 -20.52 14.02
CA ASN A 4 -52.74 -19.22 13.40
C ASN A 4 -51.69 -18.73 12.37
N TYR A 5 -52.18 -18.47 11.14
CA TYR A 5 -51.94 -17.35 10.18
C TYR A 5 -50.48 -16.94 9.81
N CYS A 6 -50.12 -16.53 8.59
CA CYS A 6 -50.90 -16.05 7.44
C CYS A 6 -50.05 -16.08 6.15
N SER A 7 -50.74 -16.26 5.03
CA SER A 7 -50.35 -16.01 3.64
C SER A 7 -50.30 -14.52 3.29
N HIS A 8 -49.58 -14.10 2.23
CA HIS A 8 -50.11 -13.23 1.15
C HIS A 8 -49.16 -13.08 -0.05
N LEU A 9 -49.74 -13.20 -1.26
CA LEU A 9 -49.23 -12.84 -2.59
C LEU A 9 -49.23 -11.30 -2.79
N VAL A 10 -48.31 -10.75 -3.61
CA VAL A 10 -48.62 -9.79 -4.72
C VAL A 10 -47.54 -9.88 -5.84
N ARG A 11 -48.03 -9.66 -7.06
CA ARG A 11 -47.48 -9.71 -8.44
C ARG A 11 -46.34 -8.76 -8.81
N VAL A 12 -45.58 -9.25 -9.80
CA VAL A 12 -44.92 -8.64 -10.98
C VAL A 12 -45.13 -7.14 -11.24
N GLY A 13 -44.02 -6.44 -11.45
CA GLY A 13 -43.93 -5.19 -12.22
C GLY A 13 -42.61 -5.14 -12.99
N SER A 14 -42.69 -5.22 -14.32
CA SER A 14 -41.57 -5.03 -15.24
C SER A 14 -41.05 -3.59 -15.18
N GLY A 15 -39.73 -3.41 -15.09
CA GLY A 15 -39.05 -2.11 -15.15
C GLY A 15 -37.68 -2.27 -15.77
N LEU A 16 -37.55 -1.67 -16.95
CA LEU A 16 -36.43 -1.67 -17.89
C LEU A 16 -35.16 -1.04 -17.30
N LEU A 17 -33.99 -1.55 -17.72
CA LEU A 17 -32.63 -0.96 -17.70
C LEU A 17 -32.32 0.17 -16.71
N LEU A 18 -31.35 -0.08 -15.83
CA LEU A 18 -30.33 0.92 -15.52
C LEU A 18 -28.98 0.25 -15.27
N MET A 19 -28.27 -0.12 -16.34
CA MET A 19 -26.81 -0.11 -16.25
C MET A 19 -26.39 1.35 -16.36
N VAL A 20 -26.02 1.95 -15.24
CA VAL A 20 -24.94 2.93 -15.23
C VAL A 20 -24.17 2.75 -13.91
N ARG A 21 -23.13 1.91 -13.93
CA ARG A 21 -22.03 2.11 -12.98
C ARG A 21 -21.30 3.36 -13.48
N ILE A 22 -21.66 4.52 -12.93
CA ILE A 22 -20.88 5.73 -13.14
C ILE A 22 -19.60 5.50 -12.34
N ALA A 23 -18.49 5.23 -13.03
CA ALA A 23 -17.17 5.25 -12.44
C ALA A 23 -16.86 6.70 -12.07
N VAL A 24 -16.96 7.02 -10.79
CA VAL A 24 -16.58 8.33 -10.26
C VAL A 24 -15.08 8.27 -9.95
N ALA A 25 -14.37 9.39 -10.07
CA ALA A 25 -12.98 9.52 -9.60
C ALA A 25 -12.80 8.83 -8.24
N GLN A 26 -11.83 7.92 -8.13
CA GLN A 26 -11.70 6.99 -6.99
C GLN A 26 -10.89 7.57 -5.80
N ALA A 27 -11.00 8.87 -5.58
CA ALA A 27 -10.85 9.37 -4.22
C ALA A 27 -12.13 8.98 -3.47
N PRO A 28 -12.07 8.24 -2.35
CA PRO A 28 -13.27 8.02 -1.55
C PRO A 28 -14.03 9.33 -1.35
N THR A 29 -15.35 9.32 -1.53
CA THR A 29 -16.22 10.49 -1.42
C THR A 29 -16.10 11.22 -0.05
N ASN A 30 -15.52 10.54 0.95
CA ASN A 30 -15.22 11.04 2.28
C ASN A 30 -13.72 11.40 2.50
N LEU A 31 -12.87 11.40 1.46
CA LEU A 31 -11.46 11.79 1.53
C LEU A 31 -11.25 13.28 1.82
N THR A 32 -12.31 14.08 1.68
CA THR A 32 -12.32 15.49 2.10
C THR A 32 -12.61 15.65 3.59
N SER A 33 -12.89 14.57 4.33
CA SER A 33 -13.08 14.61 5.77
C SER A 33 -11.78 14.27 6.50
N ASP A 34 -11.46 15.08 7.50
CA ASP A 34 -10.28 14.93 8.34
C ASP A 34 -10.38 13.65 9.15
N ILE A 35 -9.25 12.97 9.35
CA ILE A 35 -9.20 11.84 10.28
C ILE A 35 -9.11 12.41 11.69
N SER A 36 -10.11 12.09 12.51
CA SER A 36 -10.16 12.48 13.91
C SER A 36 -9.07 11.75 14.68
N LEU A 37 -7.95 12.45 14.87
CA LEU A 37 -6.90 12.02 15.78
C LEU A 37 -7.12 12.71 17.14
N PRO A 38 -7.04 11.98 18.27
CA PRO A 38 -6.99 12.62 19.57
C PRO A 38 -5.75 13.52 19.67
N TYR A 39 -5.91 14.65 20.37
CA TYR A 39 -4.90 15.71 20.53
C TYR A 39 -3.57 15.20 21.12
N ASP A 40 -3.62 14.14 21.92
CA ASP A 40 -2.50 13.31 22.35
C ASP A 40 -2.98 11.85 22.33
N PRO A 41 -2.61 11.03 21.33
CA PRO A 41 -2.80 9.60 21.47
C PRO A 41 -1.95 9.15 22.65
N PRO A 42 -2.48 8.32 23.56
CA PRO A 42 -1.90 8.03 24.88
C PRO A 42 -0.48 7.40 24.87
N THR A 43 0.08 7.15 23.69
CA THR A 43 1.40 6.57 23.46
C THR A 43 2.40 7.52 22.78
N PHE A 44 2.01 8.75 22.45
CA PHE A 44 2.91 9.76 21.86
C PHE A 44 3.05 10.94 22.80
N THR A 45 4.23 11.12 23.38
CA THR A 45 4.59 12.37 24.01
C THR A 45 5.00 13.35 22.91
N TYR A 46 4.06 14.14 22.41
CA TYR A 46 4.41 15.27 21.53
C TYR A 46 5.02 16.37 22.39
N THR A 47 6.32 16.62 22.24
CA THR A 47 7.04 17.58 23.09
C THR A 47 6.75 19.05 22.77
N ASN A 48 5.85 19.34 21.83
CA ASN A 48 5.49 20.71 21.48
C ASN A 48 4.03 20.80 21.03
N SER A 49 3.15 21.22 21.94
CA SER A 49 1.70 21.33 21.74
C SER A 49 1.24 22.50 20.85
N SER A 50 2.18 23.20 20.19
CA SER A 50 1.90 24.36 19.33
C SER A 50 2.13 24.08 17.83
N VAL A 51 2.62 22.90 17.49
CA VAL A 51 3.11 22.52 16.17
C VAL A 51 2.68 21.08 15.98
N GLY A 52 2.17 20.70 14.81
CA GLY A 52 1.71 19.34 14.53
C GLY A 52 2.74 18.22 14.87
N PRO A 53 2.38 16.94 14.66
CA PRO A 53 3.00 15.75 15.18
C PRO A 53 4.47 15.73 14.81
N TYR A 54 5.28 15.88 15.84
CA TYR A 54 6.71 15.92 15.72
C TYR A 54 7.25 14.54 16.06
N PHE A 55 7.55 13.74 15.02
CA PHE A 55 8.28 12.49 15.21
C PHE A 55 9.78 12.69 14.94
N LEU A 56 10.59 12.22 15.90
CA LEU A 56 12.04 12.37 15.97
C LEU A 56 12.79 11.12 15.48
N ASN A 57 12.10 9.99 15.36
CA ASN A 57 12.68 8.72 14.95
C ASN A 57 11.65 7.86 14.20
N LEU A 58 12.16 6.82 13.54
CA LEU A 58 11.37 5.90 12.72
C LEU A 58 10.29 5.16 13.53
N THR A 59 10.55 4.83 14.79
CA THR A 59 9.56 4.18 15.66
C THR A 59 8.35 5.06 15.87
N GLN A 60 8.56 6.36 16.13
CA GLN A 60 7.47 7.32 16.27
C GLN A 60 6.71 7.50 14.95
N LEU A 61 7.44 7.69 13.84
CA LEU A 61 6.85 7.80 12.49
C LEU A 61 5.93 6.62 12.20
N THR A 62 6.45 5.39 12.28
CA THR A 62 5.69 4.18 11.96
C THR A 62 4.49 3.99 12.88
N LYS A 63 4.64 4.27 14.19
CA LYS A 63 3.51 4.20 15.12
C LYS A 63 2.43 5.23 14.77
N SER A 64 2.81 6.45 14.42
CA SER A 64 1.84 7.52 14.11
C SER A 64 1.01 7.19 12.88
N PHE A 65 1.65 6.80 11.77
CA PHE A 65 0.93 6.39 10.55
C PHE A 65 0.01 5.20 10.80
N ASN A 66 0.50 4.16 11.49
CA ASN A 66 -0.33 2.99 11.81
C ASN A 66 -1.51 3.32 12.72
N TYR A 67 -1.29 4.18 13.72
CA TYR A 67 -2.36 4.64 14.58
C TYR A 67 -3.42 5.43 13.78
N ALA A 68 -2.98 6.33 12.90
CA ALA A 68 -3.87 7.11 12.05
C ALA A 68 -4.67 6.24 11.07
N ARG A 69 -4.06 5.20 10.48
CA ARG A 69 -4.78 4.18 9.69
C ARG A 69 -5.90 3.51 10.48
N ARG A 70 -5.71 3.21 11.78
CA ARG A 70 -6.77 2.65 12.63
C ARG A 70 -7.88 3.66 12.93
N GLN A 71 -7.55 4.94 13.09
CA GLN A 71 -8.56 5.99 13.25
C GLN A 71 -9.37 6.15 11.95
N GLU A 72 -8.71 6.12 10.80
CA GLU A 72 -9.38 6.14 9.50
C GLU A 72 -10.36 4.98 9.34
N GLU A 73 -9.93 3.75 9.64
CA GLU A 73 -10.81 2.59 9.57
C GLU A 73 -12.04 2.73 10.46
N THR A 74 -11.83 3.18 11.69
CA THR A 74 -12.90 3.35 12.67
C THR A 74 -13.88 4.43 12.20
N GLN A 75 -13.36 5.59 11.79
CA GLN A 75 -14.16 6.74 11.39
C GLN A 75 -14.92 6.50 10.09
N LEU A 76 -14.31 5.81 9.13
CA LEU A 76 -14.89 5.57 7.80
C LEU A 76 -15.60 4.22 7.70
N GLY A 77 -15.73 3.47 8.81
CA GLY A 77 -16.46 2.22 8.87
C GLY A 77 -15.82 1.08 8.08
N LEU A 78 -14.48 1.09 7.93
CA LEU A 78 -13.74 0.03 7.27
C LEU A 78 -13.52 -1.16 8.23
N PRO A 79 -13.32 -2.38 7.70
CA PRO A 79 -12.94 -3.52 8.54
C PRO A 79 -11.65 -3.22 9.32
N ALA A 80 -11.61 -3.67 10.57
CA ALA A 80 -10.43 -3.49 11.41
C ALA A 80 -9.18 -4.09 10.75
N ASN A 81 -8.10 -3.31 10.70
CA ASN A 81 -6.83 -3.61 10.06
C ASN A 81 -6.85 -3.76 8.52
N SER A 82 -7.91 -3.34 7.85
CA SER A 82 -8.00 -3.36 6.38
C SER A 82 -6.94 -2.52 5.66
N LEU A 83 -6.43 -1.44 6.27
CA LEU A 83 -5.35 -0.62 5.72
C LEU A 83 -3.95 -1.18 6.06
N GLY A 84 -3.86 -2.41 6.57
CA GLY A 84 -2.60 -3.10 6.87
C GLY A 84 -1.76 -2.41 7.94
N THR A 85 -0.45 -2.60 7.90
CA THR A 85 0.53 -1.95 8.79
C THR A 85 1.69 -1.41 7.96
N LEU A 86 1.95 -0.11 8.05
CA LEU A 86 3.15 0.52 7.48
C LEU A 86 4.39 -0.11 8.10
N THR A 87 5.26 -0.64 7.25
CA THR A 87 6.58 -1.15 7.61
C THR A 87 7.61 -0.37 6.80
N LEU A 88 8.66 0.12 7.45
CA LEU A 88 9.73 0.87 6.79
C LEU A 88 10.92 -0.06 6.51
N PRO A 89 11.63 0.10 5.38
CA PRO A 89 12.86 -0.62 5.14
C PRO A 89 13.94 -0.22 6.15
N ALA A 90 14.89 -1.12 6.42
CA ALA A 90 16.00 -0.85 7.35
C ALA A 90 16.86 0.35 6.91
N SER A 91 16.92 0.62 5.60
CA SER A 91 17.62 1.75 4.99
C SER A 91 16.82 3.05 4.99
N TYR A 92 15.59 3.08 5.52
CA TYR A 92 14.70 4.23 5.38
C TYR A 92 15.32 5.54 5.90
N SER A 93 16.08 5.50 6.99
CA SER A 93 16.77 6.67 7.54
C SER A 93 17.93 7.18 6.68
N THR A 94 18.46 6.35 5.77
CA THR A 94 19.55 6.73 4.85
C THR A 94 19.03 7.20 3.50
N LEU A 95 17.73 7.08 3.24
CA LEU A 95 17.07 7.60 2.04
C LEU A 95 17.01 9.13 2.06
N SER A 96 17.11 9.74 0.90
CA SER A 96 16.79 11.17 0.69
C SER A 96 15.33 11.46 1.03
N ALA A 97 15.00 12.73 1.25
CA ALA A 97 13.63 13.11 1.56
C ALA A 97 12.68 12.85 0.39
N GLN A 98 13.13 13.01 -0.85
CA GLN A 98 12.43 12.67 -2.08
C GLN A 98 12.02 11.19 -2.11
N GLN A 99 12.99 10.30 -1.91
CA GLN A 99 12.78 8.86 -1.85
C GLN A 99 11.80 8.48 -0.74
N ARG A 100 12.00 8.98 0.48
CA ARG A 100 11.08 8.73 1.61
C ARG A 100 9.66 9.20 1.30
N SER A 101 9.54 10.34 0.63
CA SER A 101 8.24 10.90 0.25
C SER A 101 7.52 10.01 -0.75
N LEU A 102 8.20 9.60 -1.84
CA LEU A 102 7.64 8.65 -2.80
C LEU A 102 7.24 7.34 -2.13
N PHE A 103 8.09 6.79 -1.25
CA PHE A 103 7.79 5.58 -0.50
C PHE A 103 6.52 5.72 0.34
N LEU A 104 6.42 6.77 1.17
CA LEU A 104 5.27 6.96 2.06
C LEU A 104 3.99 7.21 1.28
N VAL A 105 4.03 8.08 0.27
CA VAL A 105 2.86 8.36 -0.57
C VAL A 105 2.37 7.07 -1.23
N ASN A 106 3.26 6.28 -1.83
CA ASN A 106 2.87 5.01 -2.45
C ASN A 106 2.41 3.98 -1.42
N ALA A 107 3.04 3.88 -0.25
CA ALA A 107 2.62 2.98 0.82
C ALA A 107 1.22 3.33 1.35
N GLU A 108 0.84 4.61 1.35
CA GLU A 108 -0.49 5.07 1.73
C GLU A 108 -1.54 4.85 0.62
N ARG A 109 -1.18 5.10 -0.64
CA ARG A 109 -2.05 4.79 -1.79
C ARG A 109 -2.34 3.29 -1.86
N GLN A 110 -1.30 2.46 -1.76
CA GLN A 110 -1.39 1.00 -1.81
C GLN A 110 -2.11 0.39 -0.61
N ALA A 111 -1.99 0.99 0.59
CA ALA A 111 -2.75 0.55 1.75
C ALA A 111 -4.28 0.62 1.54
N ARG A 112 -4.73 1.43 0.58
CA ARG A 112 -6.13 1.60 0.22
C ARG A 112 -6.51 0.82 -1.04
N ALA A 113 -5.57 0.16 -1.70
CA ALA A 113 -5.84 -0.66 -2.90
C ALA A 113 -6.88 -1.76 -2.60
N GLY A 114 -7.93 -1.82 -3.40
CA GLY A 114 -9.05 -2.75 -3.25
C GLY A 114 -9.98 -2.48 -2.07
N VAL A 115 -9.67 -1.51 -1.20
CA VAL A 115 -10.50 -1.16 -0.05
C VAL A 115 -11.77 -0.51 -0.55
N THR A 116 -12.91 -1.11 -0.20
CA THR A 116 -14.22 -0.60 -0.58
C THR A 116 -14.74 0.35 0.49
N TYR A 117 -14.77 1.64 0.17
CA TYR A 117 -15.35 2.64 1.06
C TYR A 117 -16.88 2.67 0.89
N PRO A 118 -17.65 2.84 1.97
CA PRO A 118 -19.12 2.72 1.94
C PRO A 118 -19.84 3.61 0.91
N VAL A 119 -19.23 4.70 0.43
CA VAL A 119 -19.87 5.70 -0.45
C VAL A 119 -19.22 5.81 -1.83
N SER A 120 -18.05 5.19 -2.05
CA SER A 120 -17.17 5.46 -3.20
C SER A 120 -16.78 4.23 -4.00
N GLY A 121 -17.02 3.03 -3.46
CA GLY A 121 -16.55 1.79 -4.06
C GLY A 121 -15.10 1.48 -3.75
N ALA A 122 -14.51 0.53 -4.47
CA ALA A 122 -13.13 0.12 -4.30
C ALA A 122 -12.18 1.21 -4.79
N VAL A 123 -11.09 1.44 -4.06
CA VAL A 123 -10.00 2.34 -4.46
C VAL A 123 -8.96 1.53 -5.23
N LEU A 124 -8.36 2.07 -6.29
CA LEU A 124 -7.36 1.30 -7.07
C LEU A 124 -6.04 1.16 -6.31
N GLY A 125 -5.69 2.18 -5.55
CA GLY A 125 -4.41 2.33 -4.85
C GLY A 125 -3.23 2.50 -5.79
N LEU A 126 -3.45 2.88 -7.05
CA LEU A 126 -2.39 3.01 -8.04
C LEU A 126 -1.30 3.94 -7.49
N PRO A 127 -0.04 3.52 -7.58
CA PRO A 127 1.04 4.27 -7.01
C PRO A 127 1.68 5.21 -8.04
N LEU A 128 2.45 6.18 -7.54
CA LEU A 128 3.19 7.10 -8.38
C LEU A 128 4.37 6.41 -9.05
N GLU A 129 4.64 6.77 -10.31
CA GLU A 129 5.71 6.18 -11.12
C GLU A 129 7.10 6.51 -10.54
N GLY A 130 7.27 7.72 -10.00
CA GLY A 130 8.52 8.12 -9.39
C GLY A 130 8.60 9.58 -8.98
N VAL A 131 9.81 9.99 -8.60
CA VAL A 131 10.17 11.40 -8.41
C VAL A 131 10.77 11.93 -9.70
N GLU A 132 10.16 12.95 -10.28
CA GLU A 132 10.64 13.59 -11.50
C GLU A 132 11.55 14.78 -11.16
N SER A 133 12.74 14.79 -11.76
CA SER A 133 13.83 15.67 -11.39
C SER A 133 13.52 17.14 -11.67
N ASN A 134 12.90 17.46 -12.81
CA ASN A 134 12.55 18.84 -13.13
C ASN A 134 11.39 19.34 -12.26
N LEU A 135 10.44 18.47 -11.92
CA LEU A 135 9.36 18.78 -10.98
C LEU A 135 9.90 19.04 -9.58
N SER A 136 10.86 18.24 -9.10
CA SER A 136 11.61 18.49 -7.86
C SER A 136 12.30 19.86 -7.88
N VAL A 137 12.90 20.28 -9.00
CA VAL A 137 13.51 21.62 -9.12
C VAL A 137 12.46 22.73 -8.98
N VAL A 138 11.30 22.57 -9.61
CA VAL A 138 10.18 23.52 -9.50
C VAL A 138 9.68 23.61 -8.05
N SER A 139 9.38 22.48 -7.42
CA SER A 139 8.94 22.43 -6.02
C SER A 139 10.00 23.02 -5.07
N GLN A 140 11.28 22.75 -5.31
CA GLN A 140 12.38 23.30 -4.52
C GLN A 140 12.48 24.82 -4.64
N GLY A 141 12.36 25.36 -5.85
CA GLY A 141 12.31 26.80 -6.09
C GLY A 141 11.17 27.48 -5.32
N HIS A 142 10.00 26.84 -5.27
CA HIS A 142 8.85 27.33 -4.51
C HIS A 142 9.12 27.32 -3.00
N ALA A 143 9.59 26.19 -2.46
CA ALA A 143 9.95 26.09 -1.05
C ALA A 143 10.96 27.18 -0.64
N SER A 144 12.00 27.38 -1.45
CA SER A 144 13.01 28.42 -1.23
C SER A 144 12.46 29.83 -1.33
N ASN A 145 11.53 30.10 -2.26
CA ASN A 145 10.88 31.40 -2.36
C ASN A 145 10.02 31.71 -1.13
N MET A 146 9.19 30.77 -0.66
CA MET A 146 8.40 30.97 0.56
C MET A 146 9.31 31.25 1.76
N MET A 147 10.41 30.50 1.87
CA MET A 147 11.39 30.67 2.95
C MET A 147 12.12 32.01 2.90
N THR A 148 12.41 32.53 1.71
CA THR A 148 13.14 33.81 1.55
C THR A 148 12.22 35.02 1.63
N THR A 149 11.00 34.94 1.13
CA THR A 149 10.01 36.04 1.15
C THR A 149 9.26 36.13 2.47
N GLY A 150 9.11 35.00 3.17
CA GLY A 150 8.31 34.92 4.38
C GLY A 150 6.82 34.71 4.15
N ILE A 151 6.41 34.49 2.91
CA ILE A 151 5.02 34.41 2.50
C ILE A 151 4.65 32.94 2.31
N PHE A 152 3.66 32.47 3.09
CA PHE A 152 3.08 31.13 2.92
C PHE A 152 1.90 31.23 1.95
N SER A 153 2.16 31.04 0.66
CA SER A 153 1.18 31.20 -0.40
C SER A 153 1.42 30.21 -1.54
N HIS A 154 0.33 29.84 -2.22
CA HIS A 154 0.34 29.12 -3.49
C HIS A 154 0.74 30.03 -4.68
N THR A 155 0.57 31.34 -4.52
CA THR A 155 0.95 32.36 -5.50
C THR A 155 2.24 33.04 -5.09
N ILE A 156 3.34 32.65 -5.72
CA ILE A 156 4.66 33.28 -5.52
C ILE A 156 5.18 33.84 -6.85
N SER A 157 6.05 34.85 -6.78
CA SER A 157 6.70 35.52 -7.92
C SER A 157 5.82 35.73 -9.16
N GLY A 158 4.62 36.28 -8.95
CA GLY A 158 3.74 36.74 -10.02
C GLY A 158 2.89 35.68 -10.72
N GLN A 159 2.90 34.40 -10.31
CA GLN A 159 2.12 33.33 -10.96
C GLN A 159 1.69 32.21 -9.98
N THR A 160 0.77 31.34 -10.41
CA THR A 160 0.26 30.16 -9.67
C THR A 160 1.26 28.99 -9.71
N SER A 161 0.92 27.87 -9.09
CA SER A 161 1.68 26.63 -9.11
C SER A 161 1.74 25.94 -10.47
N THR A 162 0.57 25.83 -11.08
CA THR A 162 0.33 25.43 -12.47
C THR A 162 1.24 26.19 -13.43
N ASP A 163 1.36 27.50 -13.25
CA ASP A 163 2.21 28.35 -14.07
C ASP A 163 3.71 28.04 -13.94
N ARG A 164 4.18 27.69 -12.74
CA ARG A 164 5.58 27.29 -12.51
C ARG A 164 5.91 25.96 -13.17
N ILE A 165 4.97 25.02 -13.14
CA ILE A 165 5.08 23.73 -13.85
C ILE A 165 5.16 24.01 -15.36
N ASN A 166 4.25 24.83 -15.90
CA ASN A 166 4.26 25.24 -17.31
C ASN A 166 5.56 25.92 -17.79
N ALA A 167 6.26 26.62 -16.89
CA ALA A 167 7.52 27.28 -17.21
C ALA A 167 8.71 26.30 -17.33
N SER A 168 8.60 25.08 -16.82
CA SER A 168 9.61 24.04 -16.98
C SER A 168 9.56 23.46 -18.39
N SER A 169 10.71 23.30 -19.05
CA SER A 169 10.77 22.78 -20.42
C SER A 169 10.23 21.35 -20.58
N THR A 170 10.27 20.54 -19.52
CA THR A 170 9.75 19.16 -19.53
C THR A 170 8.22 19.11 -19.49
N PHE A 171 7.59 20.11 -18.87
CA PHE A 171 6.14 20.18 -18.74
C PHE A 171 5.52 21.25 -19.64
N ALA A 172 6.29 22.16 -20.23
CA ALA A 172 5.78 23.18 -21.14
C ALA A 172 5.00 22.56 -22.32
N GLY A 173 3.84 23.15 -22.64
CA GLY A 173 3.00 22.70 -23.74
C GLY A 173 2.14 21.47 -23.39
N SER A 174 1.97 20.54 -24.32
CA SER A 174 1.10 19.36 -24.17
C SER A 174 1.77 18.17 -23.46
N CYS A 175 2.75 18.43 -22.59
CA CYS A 175 3.53 17.39 -21.88
C CYS A 175 2.94 16.99 -20.53
N HIS A 176 1.80 17.54 -20.15
CA HIS A 176 1.12 17.15 -18.93
C HIS A 176 -0.35 17.53 -18.99
N GLU A 177 -1.11 16.88 -18.13
CA GLU A 177 -2.49 17.21 -17.82
C GLU A 177 -2.53 17.82 -16.42
N PHE A 178 -3.23 18.95 -16.29
CA PHE A 178 -3.38 19.59 -15.00
C PHE A 178 -4.28 18.75 -14.11
N LEU A 179 -3.75 18.41 -12.94
CA LEU A 179 -4.58 18.05 -11.81
C LEU A 179 -5.27 19.33 -11.31
N ALA A 180 -6.16 19.20 -10.34
CA ALA A 180 -6.93 20.33 -9.82
C ALA A 180 -6.34 20.94 -8.54
N ARG A 181 -5.33 20.26 -7.99
CA ARG A 181 -4.82 20.41 -6.63
C ARG A 181 -3.30 20.16 -6.61
N ASP A 182 -2.61 20.84 -7.51
CA ASP A 182 -1.26 20.48 -7.96
C ASP A 182 -0.17 20.81 -6.95
N GLU A 183 -0.54 21.38 -5.80
CA GLU A 183 0.41 21.78 -4.77
C GLU A 183 -0.10 21.61 -3.34
N ASN A 184 0.60 20.74 -2.63
CA ASN A 184 0.51 20.61 -1.19
C ASN A 184 1.68 21.35 -0.56
N ILE A 185 1.40 22.41 0.20
CA ILE A 185 2.41 23.18 0.94
C ILE A 185 2.24 22.96 2.44
N TYR A 186 3.37 22.81 3.13
CA TYR A 186 3.43 22.56 4.57
C TYR A 186 4.51 23.43 5.17
N LYS A 187 4.25 23.94 6.37
CA LYS A 187 5.24 24.67 7.15
C LYS A 187 5.30 24.17 8.58
N GLN A 188 6.49 24.21 9.15
CA GLN A 188 6.75 23.92 10.54
C GLN A 188 7.65 24.97 11.16
N CYS A 189 7.34 25.37 12.39
CA CYS A 189 8.12 26.33 13.16
C CYS A 189 8.51 25.70 14.50
N LEU A 190 9.80 25.66 14.81
CA LEU A 190 10.34 25.21 16.09
C LEU A 190 10.96 26.38 16.83
N TYR A 191 10.62 26.55 18.09
CA TYR A 191 11.10 27.64 18.94
C TYR A 191 11.83 27.07 20.15
N THR A 192 12.87 27.76 20.63
CA THR A 192 13.62 27.37 21.82
C THR A 192 14.10 28.56 22.62
N SER A 193 14.29 28.35 23.92
CA SER A 193 14.93 29.31 24.81
C SER A 193 16.46 29.32 24.69
N SER A 194 17.05 28.45 23.86
CA SER A 194 18.48 28.46 23.57
C SER A 194 18.89 29.61 22.64
N SER A 195 20.10 30.13 22.81
CA SER A 195 20.72 31.12 21.90
C SER A 195 21.17 30.49 20.58
N THR A 196 21.16 29.16 20.49
CA THR A 196 21.43 28.41 19.27
C THR A 196 20.11 27.87 18.71
N PRO A 197 19.80 28.11 17.42
CA PRO A 197 18.58 27.61 16.80
C PRO A 197 18.43 26.09 16.91
N PRO A 198 17.19 25.57 16.98
CA PRO A 198 16.94 24.14 16.88
C PRO A 198 17.52 23.57 15.58
N SER A 199 17.97 22.32 15.61
CA SER A 199 18.33 21.61 14.37
C SER A 199 17.13 21.53 13.42
N ASN A 200 17.40 21.43 12.12
CA ASN A 200 16.35 21.19 11.13
C ASN A 200 15.56 19.92 11.50
N PRO A 201 14.23 19.90 11.32
CA PRO A 201 13.43 18.70 11.53
C PRO A 201 13.91 17.55 10.63
N THR A 202 14.31 16.43 11.26
CA THR A 202 14.89 15.25 10.59
C THR A 202 13.94 14.62 9.56
N TYR A 203 12.62 14.74 9.76
CA TYR A 203 11.58 14.10 8.95
C TYR A 203 10.52 15.10 8.45
N ALA A 204 10.94 16.31 8.06
CA ALA A 204 10.02 17.37 7.66
C ALA A 204 9.03 16.96 6.55
N ALA A 205 9.50 16.26 5.51
CA ALA A 205 8.65 15.80 4.42
C ALA A 205 7.67 14.71 4.85
N ASP A 206 8.15 13.75 5.63
CA ASP A 206 7.32 12.69 6.21
C ASP A 206 6.21 13.29 7.12
N GLN A 207 6.54 14.32 7.90
CA GLN A 207 5.60 15.05 8.75
C GLN A 207 4.57 15.82 7.92
N ALA A 208 4.98 16.40 6.79
CA ALA A 208 4.07 17.06 5.85
C ALA A 208 3.04 16.05 5.30
N ILE A 209 3.50 14.89 4.82
CA ILE A 209 2.62 13.80 4.33
C ILE A 209 1.63 13.37 5.41
N PHE A 210 2.11 13.12 6.63
CA PHE A 210 1.23 12.75 7.74
C PHE A 210 0.20 13.83 8.02
N SER A 211 0.63 15.10 8.05
CA SER A 211 -0.24 16.24 8.31
C SER A 211 -1.34 16.33 7.27
N TRP A 212 -0.99 16.32 5.98
CA TRP A 212 -1.96 16.40 4.89
C TRP A 212 -2.92 15.22 4.85
N LEU A 213 -2.46 14.00 5.17
CA LEU A 213 -3.31 12.81 5.14
C LEU A 213 -4.26 12.70 6.34
N TYR A 214 -3.82 13.13 7.52
CA TYR A 214 -4.47 12.73 8.77
C TYR A 214 -4.78 13.85 9.75
N GLN A 215 -4.32 15.07 9.51
CA GLN A 215 -4.45 16.16 10.47
C GLN A 215 -4.81 17.52 9.89
N ASP A 216 -5.02 17.59 8.58
CA ASP A 216 -5.26 18.83 7.85
C ASP A 216 -6.67 19.38 8.12
N ALA A 217 -6.94 19.64 9.40
CA ALA A 217 -8.24 19.91 9.94
C ALA A 217 -8.81 21.21 9.37
N GLY A 218 -9.88 21.10 8.58
CA GLY A 218 -10.59 22.25 8.04
C GLY A 218 -10.01 22.86 6.75
N ALA A 219 -9.03 22.24 6.11
CA ALA A 219 -8.57 22.67 4.79
C ALA A 219 -9.49 22.08 3.71
N GLY A 220 -10.51 22.84 3.28
CA GLY A 220 -11.30 22.53 2.07
C GLY A 220 -10.48 22.49 0.77
N TRP A 221 -9.16 22.62 0.87
CA TRP A 221 -8.16 22.61 -0.21
C TRP A 221 -7.76 21.19 -0.64
N GLY A 222 -8.17 20.15 0.10
CA GLY A 222 -8.08 18.77 -0.37
C GLY A 222 -6.66 18.23 -0.48
N HIS A 223 -5.78 18.52 0.48
CA HIS A 223 -4.41 17.99 0.46
C HIS A 223 -4.38 16.46 0.57
N ARG A 224 -5.25 15.88 1.43
CA ARG A 224 -5.50 14.43 1.52
C ARG A 224 -5.98 13.85 0.20
N ASP A 225 -6.95 14.53 -0.42
CA ASP A 225 -7.50 14.18 -1.72
C ASP A 225 -6.38 14.19 -2.79
N ALA A 226 -5.54 15.21 -2.84
CA ALA A 226 -4.40 15.30 -3.76
C ALA A 226 -3.39 14.15 -3.60
N LEU A 227 -3.02 13.80 -2.36
CA LEU A 227 -2.08 12.70 -2.08
C LEU A 227 -2.63 11.32 -2.46
N LEU A 228 -3.94 11.16 -2.37
CA LEU A 228 -4.64 9.89 -2.62
C LEU A 228 -5.39 9.88 -3.96
N MET A 229 -5.29 10.95 -4.75
CA MET A 229 -5.98 11.13 -6.03
C MET A 229 -5.55 10.03 -7.00
N GLN A 230 -6.48 9.38 -7.68
CA GLN A 230 -6.21 8.22 -8.55
C GLN A 230 -7.11 8.24 -9.80
N ASN A 231 -6.72 7.43 -10.78
CA ASN A 231 -7.23 7.34 -12.14
C ASN A 231 -8.76 7.49 -12.30
N ILE A 232 -9.17 8.19 -13.39
CA ILE A 232 -10.53 8.14 -13.93
C ILE A 232 -10.55 7.23 -15.17
N SER A 233 -11.29 6.12 -15.09
CA SER A 233 -11.64 5.38 -16.31
C SER A 233 -12.76 6.12 -17.06
N GLY A 234 -12.36 6.95 -18.03
CA GLY A 234 -13.25 7.63 -18.97
C GLY A 234 -13.70 9.02 -18.52
N ASN A 235 -13.45 10.02 -19.37
CA ASN A 235 -13.90 11.41 -19.27
C ASN A 235 -15.30 11.57 -18.65
N LEU A 236 -15.39 11.80 -17.34
CA LEU A 236 -16.63 12.08 -16.64
C LEU A 236 -16.51 13.40 -15.86
N PRO A 237 -17.43 14.36 -16.04
CA PRO A 237 -17.44 15.60 -15.28
C PRO A 237 -17.92 15.36 -13.83
N SER A 238 -17.23 15.97 -12.86
CA SER A 238 -17.66 16.00 -11.46
C SER A 238 -18.88 16.93 -11.28
N PRO A 239 -19.92 16.55 -10.50
CA PRO A 239 -21.15 17.35 -10.34
C PRO A 239 -20.98 18.64 -9.53
N SER A 240 -19.80 18.92 -8.96
CA SER A 240 -19.59 20.08 -8.09
C SER A 240 -18.32 20.90 -8.36
N ALA A 241 -17.48 20.52 -9.33
CA ALA A 241 -16.34 21.33 -9.76
C ALA A 241 -15.89 20.93 -11.18
N PRO A 242 -15.99 21.82 -12.19
CA PRO A 242 -15.63 21.49 -13.58
C PRO A 242 -14.11 21.39 -13.84
N SER A 243 -13.28 21.27 -12.80
CA SER A 243 -11.82 21.26 -12.92
C SER A 243 -11.11 20.20 -12.07
N THR A 244 -11.80 19.19 -11.51
CA THR A 244 -11.18 18.11 -10.74
C THR A 244 -10.74 16.94 -11.63
N ASN A 245 -9.72 17.13 -12.46
CA ASN A 245 -9.15 16.01 -13.20
C ASN A 245 -8.27 15.19 -12.24
N ALA A 246 -8.59 13.91 -12.09
CA ALA A 246 -7.66 12.93 -11.56
C ALA A 246 -6.67 12.52 -12.66
N TYR A 247 -5.72 11.66 -12.36
CA TYR A 247 -4.81 11.11 -13.37
C TYR A 247 -5.60 10.45 -14.51
N ASP A 248 -5.26 10.75 -15.76
CA ASP A 248 -5.59 9.98 -16.95
C ASP A 248 -4.37 9.13 -17.28
N ASN A 249 -4.47 7.81 -17.09
CA ASN A 249 -3.33 6.92 -17.32
C ASN A 249 -3.09 6.70 -18.83
N ASN A 250 -2.60 7.73 -19.50
CA ASN A 250 -2.37 7.78 -20.94
C ASN A 250 -0.88 7.82 -21.32
N TYR A 251 0.01 7.91 -20.32
CA TYR A 251 1.46 7.89 -20.47
C TYR A 251 2.14 6.64 -19.88
N SER A 252 1.67 6.12 -18.73
CA SER A 252 2.35 5.06 -17.98
C SER A 252 1.74 3.66 -18.19
N ALA A 253 2.34 2.63 -17.58
CA ALA A 253 1.72 1.31 -17.53
C ALA A 253 0.37 1.38 -16.80
N THR A 254 -0.58 0.48 -17.08
CA THR A 254 -1.91 0.45 -16.45
C THR A 254 -1.91 0.35 -14.91
N THR A 255 -0.72 0.21 -14.31
CA THR A 255 -0.40 -0.10 -12.92
C THR A 255 0.27 1.05 -12.17
N SER A 256 0.50 2.22 -12.78
CA SER A 256 1.03 3.42 -12.10
C SER A 256 0.31 4.67 -12.57
N GLU A 257 0.54 5.79 -11.90
CA GLU A 257 0.05 7.09 -12.37
C GLU A 257 0.93 8.24 -11.92
N GLY A 258 1.27 9.15 -12.83
CA GLY A 258 1.85 10.43 -12.49
C GLY A 258 3.25 10.42 -11.86
N PHE A 259 3.72 11.63 -11.63
CA PHE A 259 5.00 11.91 -11.00
C PHE A 259 4.86 12.81 -9.77
N LEU A 260 5.76 12.61 -8.81
CA LEU A 260 5.94 13.47 -7.65
C LEU A 260 7.14 14.41 -7.86
N GLY A 261 7.00 15.67 -7.46
CA GLY A 261 8.14 16.56 -7.21
C GLY A 261 8.14 17.02 -5.76
N VAL A 262 9.32 17.13 -5.17
CA VAL A 262 9.48 17.48 -3.75
C VAL A 262 10.48 18.61 -3.59
N GLY A 263 10.05 19.67 -2.92
CA GLY A 263 10.87 20.79 -2.50
C GLY A 263 10.89 20.95 -0.98
N ILE A 264 12.07 21.18 -0.41
CA ILE A 264 12.22 21.39 1.04
C ILE A 264 13.19 22.53 1.28
N SER A 265 12.79 23.49 2.10
CA SER A 265 13.67 24.61 2.45
C SER A 265 13.61 24.90 3.95
N TYR A 266 14.76 25.25 4.50
CA TYR A 266 14.94 25.49 5.93
C TYR A 266 15.50 26.90 6.18
N GLY A 267 15.22 27.43 7.37
CA GLY A 267 15.70 28.74 7.78
C GLY A 267 15.74 28.82 9.29
N SER A 268 16.71 29.53 9.85
CA SER A 268 16.89 29.61 11.29
C SER A 268 17.50 30.94 11.71
N GLY A 269 17.28 31.32 12.96
CA GLY A 269 17.85 32.55 13.51
C GLY A 269 17.23 32.94 14.85
N SER A 270 17.49 34.17 15.29
CA SER A 270 16.92 34.70 16.54
C SER A 270 15.41 34.85 16.46
N ASN A 271 14.75 34.84 17.62
CA ASN A 271 13.31 35.06 17.73
C ASN A 271 12.90 36.44 17.13
N SER A 272 13.80 37.42 17.20
CA SER A 272 13.61 38.78 16.69
C SER A 272 13.60 38.93 15.17
N VAL A 273 13.99 37.90 14.40
CA VAL A 273 13.92 37.97 12.93
C VAL A 273 12.46 37.97 12.49
N THR A 274 12.05 39.00 11.75
CA THR A 274 10.66 39.20 11.27
C THR A 274 10.52 39.13 9.75
N THR A 275 11.62 39.17 8.99
CA THR A 275 11.62 39.09 7.53
C THR A 275 12.05 37.70 7.04
N GLY A 276 11.71 37.38 5.79
CA GLY A 276 11.96 36.04 5.23
C GLY A 276 11.32 34.96 6.10
N PHE A 277 12.07 33.92 6.47
CA PHE A 277 11.55 32.84 7.32
C PHE A 277 10.91 33.34 8.63
N GLY A 278 11.32 34.52 9.14
CA GLY A 278 10.72 35.16 10.30
C GLY A 278 9.26 35.60 10.09
N GLY A 279 8.85 35.84 8.85
CA GLY A 279 7.45 36.08 8.47
C GLY A 279 6.62 34.78 8.42
N LEU A 280 7.23 33.65 8.02
CA LEU A 280 6.56 32.34 8.06
C LEU A 280 6.33 31.87 9.49
N CYS A 281 7.34 32.10 10.34
CA CYS A 281 7.40 31.76 11.75
C CYS A 281 7.55 33.05 12.58
N PRO A 282 6.43 33.77 12.83
CA PRO A 282 6.45 35.06 13.52
C PRO A 282 7.09 34.93 14.92
N PRO A 283 7.67 36.02 15.45
CA PRO A 283 8.23 36.00 16.80
C PRO A 283 7.22 35.52 17.82
N SER A 284 7.65 34.64 18.74
CA SER A 284 6.82 34.29 19.88
C SER A 284 6.70 35.47 20.83
N SER A 285 5.51 35.67 21.40
CA SER A 285 5.28 36.61 22.50
C SER A 285 5.95 36.18 23.82
N ASN A 286 6.40 34.92 23.91
CA ASN A 286 7.16 34.42 25.06
C ASN A 286 8.60 34.93 25.01
N THR A 287 8.93 35.82 25.95
CA THR A 287 10.25 36.47 26.07
C THR A 287 11.38 35.51 26.43
N ALA A 288 11.08 34.29 26.90
CA ALA A 288 12.08 33.27 27.15
C ALA A 288 12.60 32.61 25.86
N ILE A 289 11.90 32.75 24.73
CA ILE A 289 12.32 32.19 23.44
C ILE A 289 13.37 33.09 22.80
N MET A 290 14.54 32.51 22.53
CA MET A 290 15.70 33.23 22.00
C MET A 290 15.94 32.94 20.51
N THR A 291 15.69 31.72 20.05
CA THR A 291 15.91 31.32 18.65
C THR A 291 14.81 30.42 18.11
N LYS A 292 14.78 30.28 16.78
CA LYS A 292 13.80 29.50 16.05
C LYS A 292 14.36 28.92 14.75
N THR A 293 13.72 27.85 14.29
CA THR A 293 13.97 27.20 13.00
C THR A 293 12.63 26.97 12.30
N ALA A 294 12.63 27.10 10.98
CA ALA A 294 11.50 26.93 10.10
C ALA A 294 11.82 25.86 9.05
N ALA A 295 10.83 25.07 8.69
CA ALA A 295 10.87 24.16 7.55
C ALA A 295 9.65 24.41 6.68
N VAL A 296 9.84 24.45 5.37
CA VAL A 296 8.78 24.45 4.36
C VAL A 296 8.96 23.24 3.47
N VAL A 297 7.85 22.56 3.19
CA VAL A 297 7.78 21.41 2.29
C VAL A 297 6.73 21.71 1.22
N VAL A 298 7.06 21.42 -0.04
CA VAL A 298 6.20 21.60 -1.21
C VAL A 298 6.18 20.30 -2.00
N PHE A 299 5.01 19.73 -2.22
CA PHE A 299 4.82 18.58 -3.10
C PHE A 299 3.98 18.99 -4.29
N ASN A 300 4.50 18.69 -5.49
CA ASN A 300 3.77 18.86 -6.74
C ASN A 300 3.46 17.49 -7.35
N PHE A 301 2.29 17.37 -7.93
CA PHE A 301 1.84 16.17 -8.64
C PHE A 301 1.53 16.53 -10.08
N VAL A 302 2.00 15.72 -11.01
CA VAL A 302 1.75 15.94 -12.43
C VAL A 302 1.34 14.62 -13.06
N ASP A 303 0.31 14.69 -13.89
CA ASP A 303 -0.05 13.62 -14.80
C ASP A 303 0.64 13.84 -16.15
N PRO A 304 1.58 12.97 -16.56
CA PRO A 304 2.25 13.10 -17.84
C PRO A 304 1.32 12.78 -19.00
N ALA A 305 1.43 13.55 -20.09
CA ALA A 305 0.61 13.36 -21.28
C ALA A 305 1.18 12.31 -22.25
N ALA A 306 0.30 11.67 -23.04
CA ALA A 306 0.60 10.49 -23.86
C ALA A 306 1.70 10.58 -24.93
N SER A 307 2.26 11.75 -25.33
CA SER A 307 3.30 11.74 -26.38
C SER A 307 4.27 12.93 -26.43
N GLY A 308 5.53 12.60 -26.76
CA GLY A 308 6.55 13.55 -27.28
C GLY A 308 7.54 14.13 -26.27
N CYS A 309 7.39 13.81 -24.98
CA CYS A 309 8.12 14.46 -23.89
C CYS A 309 9.09 13.48 -23.22
N SER A 310 10.21 14.00 -22.71
CA SER A 310 11.21 13.22 -21.98
C SER A 310 11.20 13.64 -20.52
N TYR A 311 10.95 12.67 -19.64
CA TYR A 311 10.95 12.84 -18.19
C TYR A 311 12.21 12.21 -17.61
N SER A 312 12.75 12.81 -16.54
CA SER A 312 13.95 12.32 -15.89
C SER A 312 13.64 11.93 -14.46
N LEU A 313 13.60 10.64 -14.18
CA LEU A 313 13.45 10.15 -12.81
C LEU A 313 14.75 10.34 -12.03
N GLU A 314 14.64 10.64 -10.74
CA GLU A 314 15.82 10.71 -9.86
C GLU A 314 16.57 9.37 -9.85
N THR A 315 17.89 9.41 -10.09
CA THR A 315 18.72 8.23 -10.43
C THR A 315 19.09 7.35 -9.24
N ASN A 316 18.29 7.33 -8.18
CA ASN A 316 18.54 6.52 -7.00
C ASN A 316 17.22 5.86 -6.59
N PRO A 317 16.83 4.78 -7.29
CA PRO A 317 15.53 4.19 -7.06
C PRO A 317 15.43 3.59 -5.65
N LEU A 318 14.21 3.59 -5.14
CA LEU A 318 13.90 3.04 -3.84
C LEU A 318 14.33 1.56 -3.78
N PRO A 319 14.86 1.07 -2.63
CA PRO A 319 15.11 -0.34 -2.44
C PRO A 319 13.83 -1.14 -2.70
N VAL A 320 13.96 -2.26 -3.42
CA VAL A 320 12.84 -3.19 -3.60
C VAL A 320 12.27 -3.59 -2.26
N HIS A 321 10.94 -3.59 -2.20
CA HIS A 321 10.23 -3.97 -1.00
C HIS A 321 9.73 -5.41 -1.15
N LEU A 322 10.45 -6.36 -0.53
CA LEU A 322 9.98 -7.73 -0.38
C LEU A 322 8.74 -7.75 0.54
N LEU A 323 7.56 -7.97 -0.02
CA LEU A 323 6.30 -8.03 0.75
C LEU A 323 6.15 -9.34 1.51
N SER A 324 6.53 -10.46 0.89
CA SER A 324 6.35 -11.78 1.47
C SER A 324 7.41 -12.76 0.96
N PHE A 325 7.80 -13.70 1.80
CA PHE A 325 8.59 -14.87 1.41
C PHE A 325 8.13 -16.06 2.23
N VAL A 326 7.66 -17.10 1.55
CA VAL A 326 7.07 -18.30 2.15
C VAL A 326 7.59 -19.54 1.47
N GLY A 327 7.70 -20.64 2.22
CA GLY A 327 8.09 -21.95 1.70
C GLY A 327 7.11 -23.02 2.13
N ALA A 328 6.84 -23.99 1.26
CA ALA A 328 6.00 -25.14 1.55
C ALA A 328 6.51 -26.39 0.85
N ALA A 329 6.38 -27.56 1.48
CA ALA A 329 6.67 -28.84 0.83
C ALA A 329 5.49 -29.24 -0.08
N ARG A 330 5.79 -29.61 -1.33
CA ARG A 330 4.83 -30.16 -2.29
C ARG A 330 5.53 -31.24 -3.10
N GLU A 331 4.91 -32.41 -3.28
CA GLU A 331 5.38 -33.42 -4.26
C GLU A 331 6.88 -33.77 -4.13
N ASN A 332 7.39 -33.97 -2.89
CA ASN A 332 8.81 -34.23 -2.58
C ASN A 332 9.80 -33.11 -2.92
N LYS A 333 9.33 -31.86 -3.11
CA LYS A 333 10.16 -30.66 -3.27
C LYS A 333 9.78 -29.56 -2.30
N ALA A 334 10.68 -28.61 -2.07
CA ALA A 334 10.35 -27.35 -1.41
C ALA A 334 9.97 -26.31 -2.46
N VAL A 335 8.75 -25.77 -2.37
CA VAL A 335 8.25 -24.69 -3.22
C VAL A 335 8.33 -23.39 -2.44
N LEU A 336 9.19 -22.48 -2.90
CA LEU A 336 9.40 -21.16 -2.35
C LEU A 336 8.65 -20.14 -3.18
N ASN A 337 7.85 -19.29 -2.55
CA ASN A 337 7.15 -18.20 -3.20
C ASN A 337 7.47 -16.88 -2.52
N TRP A 338 7.68 -15.83 -3.30
CA TRP A 338 7.77 -14.49 -2.77
C TRP A 338 7.06 -13.47 -3.64
N THR A 339 6.76 -12.37 -2.99
CA THR A 339 6.16 -11.20 -3.61
C THR A 339 7.03 -10.01 -3.31
N THR A 340 7.37 -9.25 -4.33
CA THR A 340 8.03 -7.95 -4.19
C THR A 340 7.15 -6.86 -4.74
N THR A 341 7.41 -5.64 -4.30
CA THR A 341 6.94 -4.41 -4.93
C THR A 341 8.14 -3.51 -5.20
N TRP A 342 8.00 -2.61 -6.17
CA TRP A 342 8.98 -1.55 -6.43
C TRP A 342 10.37 -2.05 -6.86
N GLU A 343 10.45 -2.77 -7.98
CA GLU A 343 11.69 -3.41 -8.46
C GLU A 343 12.57 -2.56 -9.38
N GLN A 344 12.64 -1.24 -9.19
CA GLN A 344 13.33 -0.35 -10.13
C GLN A 344 14.85 -0.60 -10.30
N THR A 345 15.55 -1.15 -9.29
CA THR A 345 16.99 -1.50 -9.37
C THR A 345 17.32 -2.97 -9.18
N ASN A 346 16.32 -3.83 -9.12
CA ASN A 346 16.58 -5.22 -8.77
C ASN A 346 17.25 -5.95 -9.95
N LEU A 347 18.41 -6.55 -9.70
CA LEU A 347 19.00 -7.52 -10.62
C LEU A 347 18.29 -8.88 -10.45
N GLY A 348 17.91 -9.25 -9.23
CA GLY A 348 17.20 -10.48 -8.92
C GLY A 348 17.54 -11.04 -7.54
N PHE A 349 17.28 -12.32 -7.34
CA PHE A 349 17.37 -12.99 -6.03
C PHE A 349 18.24 -14.23 -6.11
N ASP A 350 19.30 -14.30 -5.32
CA ASP A 350 19.95 -15.58 -5.03
C ASP A 350 19.10 -16.31 -4.00
N VAL A 351 18.59 -17.48 -4.38
CA VAL A 351 17.92 -18.39 -3.46
C VAL A 351 18.98 -19.19 -2.73
N GLN A 352 18.99 -19.09 -1.40
CA GLN A 352 19.96 -19.78 -0.57
C GLN A 352 19.28 -20.80 0.34
N ARG A 353 19.93 -21.94 0.51
CA ARG A 353 19.52 -23.05 1.37
C ARG A 353 20.52 -23.27 2.50
N SER A 354 20.04 -23.79 3.61
CA SER A 354 20.85 -24.21 4.73
C SER A 354 20.22 -25.41 5.45
N HIS A 355 21.06 -26.29 5.99
CA HIS A 355 20.63 -27.39 6.85
C HIS A 355 20.50 -26.98 8.32
N ASP A 356 21.15 -25.87 8.73
CA ASP A 356 21.31 -25.46 10.13
C ASP A 356 20.97 -23.97 10.37
N ALA A 357 20.52 -23.26 9.33
CA ALA A 357 20.30 -21.82 9.28
C ALA A 357 21.56 -20.95 9.50
N GLN A 358 22.75 -21.54 9.49
CA GLN A 358 24.04 -20.85 9.71
C GLN A 358 24.92 -20.89 8.47
N ALA A 359 25.13 -22.07 7.90
CA ALA A 359 25.87 -22.26 6.66
C ALA A 359 24.92 -22.20 5.46
N TRP A 360 25.10 -21.22 4.58
CA TRP A 360 24.21 -20.95 3.46
C TRP A 360 24.89 -21.24 2.13
N GLU A 361 24.25 -22.08 1.31
CA GLU A 361 24.67 -22.34 -0.07
C GLU A 361 23.68 -21.70 -1.05
N PRO A 362 24.15 -21.06 -2.15
CA PRO A 362 23.27 -20.63 -3.22
C PRO A 362 22.81 -21.84 -4.04
N ILE A 363 21.50 -22.02 -4.18
CA ILE A 363 20.91 -23.13 -4.92
C ILE A 363 20.28 -22.68 -6.25
N GLY A 364 20.15 -21.37 -6.47
CA GLY A 364 19.66 -20.83 -7.72
C GLY A 364 19.62 -19.32 -7.74
N PHE A 365 19.40 -18.75 -8.93
CA PHE A 365 19.18 -17.33 -9.12
C PHE A 365 17.90 -17.11 -9.91
N VAL A 366 17.04 -16.24 -9.41
CA VAL A 366 15.82 -15.82 -10.10
C VAL A 366 15.97 -14.34 -10.45
N ALA A 367 16.12 -14.07 -11.75
CA ALA A 367 16.23 -12.71 -12.25
C ALA A 367 14.98 -11.90 -11.87
N ALA A 368 15.18 -10.63 -11.54
CA ALA A 368 14.06 -9.72 -11.35
C ALA A 368 13.26 -9.63 -12.65
N LYS A 369 11.94 -9.54 -12.50
CA LYS A 369 11.04 -9.27 -13.61
C LYS A 369 11.25 -7.82 -14.01
N THR A 370 11.51 -7.62 -15.30
CA THR A 370 11.58 -6.29 -15.93
C THR A 370 10.20 -5.68 -16.14
N ASP A 371 9.14 -6.38 -15.71
CA ASP A 371 7.74 -5.99 -15.88
C ASP A 371 7.34 -5.14 -14.66
N LEU A 372 6.91 -3.89 -14.90
CA LEU A 372 6.46 -2.92 -13.88
C LEU A 372 5.06 -3.28 -13.36
N ARG A 373 4.88 -4.49 -12.83
CA ARG A 373 3.64 -4.90 -12.16
C ARG A 373 3.61 -4.38 -10.73
N ASP A 374 2.42 -4.06 -10.21
CA ASP A 374 2.18 -3.58 -8.84
C ASP A 374 2.89 -4.42 -7.78
N TYR A 375 2.96 -5.72 -8.04
CA TYR A 375 3.75 -6.68 -7.30
C TYR A 375 4.24 -7.78 -8.26
N ASN A 376 5.47 -8.24 -8.04
CA ASN A 376 6.04 -9.33 -8.80
C ASN A 376 6.00 -10.62 -7.97
N LEU A 377 5.29 -11.62 -8.49
CA LEU A 377 5.23 -12.95 -7.92
C LEU A 377 6.36 -13.80 -8.48
N TYR A 378 7.08 -14.44 -7.58
CA TYR A 378 8.18 -15.33 -7.92
C TYR A 378 7.98 -16.68 -7.27
N GLN A 379 8.51 -17.69 -7.95
CA GLN A 379 8.54 -19.05 -7.45
C GLN A 379 9.91 -19.67 -7.73
N PHE A 380 10.40 -20.45 -6.78
CA PHE A 380 11.55 -21.31 -6.96
C PHE A 380 11.26 -22.68 -6.35
N ASP A 381 11.54 -23.73 -7.11
CA ASP A 381 11.33 -25.11 -6.71
C ASP A 381 12.69 -25.75 -6.43
N ASP A 382 12.91 -26.15 -5.17
CA ASP A 382 14.07 -26.95 -4.78
C ASP A 382 13.70 -28.43 -4.75
N GLU A 383 14.16 -29.14 -5.78
CA GLU A 383 13.93 -30.58 -5.97
C GLU A 383 15.03 -31.45 -5.33
N ASP A 384 16.16 -30.87 -4.94
CA ASP A 384 17.29 -31.60 -4.36
C ASP A 384 17.14 -31.71 -2.84
N VAL A 385 16.01 -32.27 -2.40
CA VAL A 385 15.63 -32.35 -1.00
C VAL A 385 15.17 -33.74 -0.62
N SER A 386 15.46 -34.14 0.64
CA SER A 386 15.14 -35.47 1.15
C SER A 386 13.91 -35.45 2.06
N ALA A 387 13.01 -36.43 1.88
CA ALA A 387 11.87 -36.63 2.77
C ALA A 387 12.31 -36.80 4.23
N GLY A 388 11.50 -36.28 5.16
CA GLY A 388 11.79 -36.27 6.60
C GLY A 388 12.82 -35.23 7.04
N THR A 389 13.37 -34.43 6.12
CA THR A 389 14.38 -33.40 6.44
C THR A 389 13.76 -32.00 6.42
N THR A 390 14.19 -31.16 7.36
CA THR A 390 13.87 -29.72 7.36
C THR A 390 15.03 -28.93 6.76
N TYR A 391 14.71 -28.07 5.81
CA TYR A 391 15.64 -27.15 5.16
C TYR A 391 15.25 -25.72 5.48
N TYR A 392 16.23 -24.83 5.59
CA TYR A 392 16.04 -23.40 5.81
C TYR A 392 16.38 -22.65 4.53
N TYR A 393 15.58 -21.64 4.20
CA TYR A 393 15.74 -20.84 3.00
C TYR A 393 15.74 -19.36 3.31
N ARG A 394 16.49 -18.60 2.53
CA ARG A 394 16.44 -17.13 2.47
C ARG A 394 16.71 -16.65 1.06
N LEU A 395 16.21 -15.46 0.75
CA LEU A 395 16.55 -14.73 -0.45
C LEU A 395 17.68 -13.76 -0.13
N LYS A 396 18.67 -13.70 -1.00
CA LYS A 396 19.60 -12.58 -1.09
C LYS A 396 19.26 -11.80 -2.35
N GLN A 397 18.55 -10.70 -2.17
CA GLN A 397 18.30 -9.76 -3.24
C GLN A 397 19.62 -9.10 -3.66
N ARG A 398 19.83 -8.94 -4.97
CA ARG A 398 20.93 -8.23 -5.57
C ARG A 398 20.38 -7.09 -6.41
N ASP A 399 20.91 -5.89 -6.23
CA ASP A 399 20.60 -4.74 -7.07
C ASP A 399 21.66 -4.57 -8.17
N PHE A 400 21.34 -3.83 -9.24
CA PHE A 400 22.27 -3.56 -10.34
C PHE A 400 23.54 -2.79 -9.91
N ASP A 401 23.49 -2.07 -8.79
CA ASP A 401 24.63 -1.36 -8.20
C ASP A 401 25.51 -2.24 -7.29
N GLY A 402 25.18 -3.53 -7.17
CA GLY A 402 25.90 -4.51 -6.36
C GLY A 402 25.51 -4.54 -4.88
N LYS A 403 24.55 -3.71 -4.43
CA LYS A 403 24.00 -3.82 -3.07
C LYS A 403 23.21 -5.11 -2.89
N THR A 404 23.18 -5.61 -1.66
CA THR A 404 22.49 -6.86 -1.33
C THR A 404 21.69 -6.76 -0.04
N THR A 405 20.47 -7.28 -0.06
CA THR A 405 19.56 -7.32 1.08
C THR A 405 19.07 -8.75 1.28
N PHE A 406 18.94 -9.20 2.54
CA PHE A 406 18.45 -10.55 2.85
C PHE A 406 16.99 -10.52 3.31
N SER A 407 16.22 -11.55 2.94
CA SER A 407 14.90 -11.81 3.50
C SER A 407 14.96 -12.35 4.92
N SER A 408 13.79 -12.53 5.54
CA SER A 408 13.62 -13.46 6.65
C SER A 408 13.93 -14.91 6.22
N ILE A 409 14.22 -15.77 7.20
CA ILE A 409 14.46 -17.20 6.99
C ILE A 409 13.12 -17.95 7.07
N VAL A 410 12.86 -18.84 6.13
CA VAL A 410 11.72 -19.77 6.17
C VAL A 410 12.22 -21.20 6.32
N ALA A 411 11.56 -22.00 7.15
CA ALA A 411 11.86 -23.42 7.30
C ALA A 411 10.80 -24.25 6.55
N VAL A 412 11.26 -25.24 5.78
CA VAL A 412 10.38 -26.17 5.04
C VAL A 412 10.78 -27.60 5.39
N THR A 413 9.84 -28.33 5.98
CA THR A 413 10.01 -29.76 6.26
C THR A 413 9.41 -30.57 5.11
N ILE A 414 10.23 -31.38 4.45
CA ILE A 414 9.77 -32.26 3.38
C ILE A 414 9.07 -33.46 4.01
N LEU A 415 7.78 -33.61 3.72
CA LEU A 415 7.01 -34.74 4.22
C LEU A 415 7.16 -35.94 3.28
N PRO A 416 7.20 -37.17 3.81
CA PRO A 416 7.12 -38.38 2.98
C PRO A 416 5.85 -38.40 2.13
N THR A 417 5.96 -38.89 0.89
CA THR A 417 4.86 -38.97 -0.09
C THR A 417 3.61 -39.70 0.42
N ASP A 418 3.77 -40.60 1.39
CA ASP A 418 2.67 -41.40 1.95
C ASP A 418 1.75 -40.61 2.90
N GLU A 419 2.12 -39.38 3.29
CA GLU A 419 1.36 -38.50 4.21
C GLU A 419 0.80 -37.22 3.55
N LEU A 420 0.97 -37.04 2.24
CA LEU A 420 0.50 -35.85 1.53
C LEU A 420 -1.00 -35.95 1.22
N VAL A 421 -1.80 -35.19 1.98
CA VAL A 421 -3.24 -34.98 1.72
C VAL A 421 -3.48 -33.50 1.45
N TYR A 422 -4.10 -33.17 0.32
CA TYR A 422 -4.49 -31.79 -0.01
C TYR A 422 -5.76 -31.74 -0.88
N VAL A 423 -6.41 -30.57 -0.91
CA VAL A 423 -7.72 -30.35 -1.53
C VAL A 423 -7.67 -29.17 -2.50
N TYR A 424 -8.25 -29.33 -3.69
CA TYR A 424 -8.35 -28.28 -4.70
C TYR A 424 -9.59 -28.45 -5.61
N PRO A 425 -10.08 -27.42 -6.31
CA PRO A 425 -9.73 -26.01 -6.12
C PRO A 425 -10.26 -25.49 -4.77
N ASN A 426 -9.60 -24.47 -4.23
CA ASN A 426 -10.05 -23.74 -3.06
C ASN A 426 -9.59 -22.27 -3.19
N PRO A 427 -10.50 -21.29 -3.45
CA PRO A 427 -11.96 -21.42 -3.54
C PRO A 427 -12.47 -22.31 -4.68
N SER A 428 -13.65 -22.91 -4.50
CA SER A 428 -14.36 -23.70 -5.51
C SER A 428 -15.61 -22.95 -5.99
N PRO A 429 -15.67 -22.48 -7.24
CA PRO A 429 -16.82 -21.74 -7.76
C PRO A 429 -18.12 -22.55 -7.76
N SER A 430 -18.02 -23.86 -8.02
CA SER A 430 -19.16 -24.78 -8.18
C SER A 430 -19.41 -25.67 -6.95
N GLY A 431 -18.55 -25.62 -5.95
CA GLY A 431 -18.58 -26.56 -4.81
C GLY A 431 -18.06 -27.96 -5.15
N GLU A 432 -17.42 -28.15 -6.30
CA GLU A 432 -16.69 -29.37 -6.63
C GLU A 432 -15.26 -29.34 -6.06
N PHE A 433 -14.82 -30.43 -5.44
CA PHE A 433 -13.48 -30.57 -4.90
C PHE A 433 -12.80 -31.85 -5.39
N ARG A 434 -11.46 -31.84 -5.38
CA ARG A 434 -10.59 -32.98 -5.60
C ARG A 434 -9.65 -33.11 -4.41
N VAL A 435 -9.57 -34.31 -3.89
CA VAL A 435 -8.70 -34.68 -2.79
C VAL A 435 -7.57 -35.54 -3.35
N PHE A 436 -6.33 -35.09 -3.17
CA PHE A 436 -5.17 -35.95 -3.34
C PHE A 436 -4.84 -36.62 -2.01
N THR A 437 -4.64 -37.93 -2.07
CA THR A 437 -4.30 -38.78 -0.92
C THR A 437 -3.69 -40.06 -1.42
N SER A 438 -2.63 -40.56 -0.77
CA SER A 438 -2.00 -41.87 -1.05
C SER A 438 -2.94 -43.07 -0.88
N HIS A 439 -4.13 -42.87 -0.29
CA HIS A 439 -5.11 -43.91 0.02
C HIS A 439 -6.48 -43.61 -0.61
N ALA A 440 -6.51 -43.29 -1.92
CA ALA A 440 -7.74 -42.86 -2.59
C ALA A 440 -8.87 -43.89 -2.55
N ALA A 441 -8.53 -45.18 -2.61
CA ALA A 441 -9.49 -46.28 -2.65
C ALA A 441 -10.28 -46.44 -1.33
N THR A 442 -9.71 -46.02 -0.21
CA THR A 442 -10.28 -46.20 1.14
C THR A 442 -10.54 -44.89 1.86
N ALA A 443 -10.22 -43.76 1.24
CA ALA A 443 -10.46 -42.44 1.79
C ALA A 443 -11.96 -42.19 2.04
N SER A 444 -12.27 -41.71 3.25
CA SER A 444 -13.58 -41.15 3.59
C SER A 444 -13.48 -39.64 3.67
N VAL A 445 -14.48 -38.95 3.09
CA VAL A 445 -14.53 -37.49 3.04
C VAL A 445 -15.86 -37.03 3.62
N ASN A 446 -15.81 -36.02 4.49
CA ASN A 446 -16.98 -35.35 5.06
C ASN A 446 -16.87 -33.84 4.81
N LEU A 447 -18.01 -33.19 4.55
CA LEU A 447 -18.10 -31.73 4.39
C LEU A 447 -19.16 -31.18 5.34
N CYS A 448 -18.81 -30.12 6.09
CA CYS A 448 -19.76 -29.37 6.91
C CYS A 448 -19.60 -27.85 6.79
N ASP A 449 -20.67 -27.10 7.05
CA ASP A 449 -20.63 -25.63 7.14
C ASP A 449 -20.20 -25.15 8.53
N ILE A 450 -20.14 -23.82 8.72
CA ILE A 450 -19.82 -23.17 10.00
C ILE A 450 -20.81 -23.49 11.13
N HIS A 451 -22.02 -23.94 10.82
CA HIS A 451 -23.05 -24.32 11.79
C HIS A 451 -22.99 -25.80 12.15
N GLY A 452 -22.06 -26.57 11.55
CA GLY A 452 -21.92 -28.01 11.74
C GLY A 452 -22.91 -28.84 10.93
N LEU A 453 -23.67 -28.23 10.00
CA LEU A 453 -24.55 -28.96 9.10
C LEU A 453 -23.70 -29.75 8.11
N THR A 454 -23.90 -31.07 8.05
CA THR A 454 -23.19 -31.96 7.13
C THR A 454 -23.89 -32.04 5.78
N TYR A 455 -23.09 -32.07 4.72
CA TYR A 455 -23.60 -32.16 3.35
C TYR A 455 -23.34 -33.55 2.78
N PRO A 456 -24.36 -34.20 2.19
CA PRO A 456 -24.18 -35.49 1.54
C PRO A 456 -23.27 -35.36 0.30
N LEU A 457 -22.33 -36.30 0.17
CA LEU A 457 -21.32 -36.32 -0.88
C LEU A 457 -21.38 -37.63 -1.66
N THR A 458 -20.95 -37.57 -2.91
CA THR A 458 -20.53 -38.74 -3.68
C THR A 458 -19.04 -38.63 -3.97
N ILE A 459 -18.37 -39.76 -3.80
CA ILE A 459 -16.92 -39.87 -3.90
C ILE A 459 -16.62 -40.77 -5.10
N GLN A 460 -15.82 -40.27 -6.05
CA GLN A 460 -15.41 -41.02 -7.22
C GLN A 460 -13.89 -41.02 -7.31
N ALA A 461 -13.27 -42.21 -7.27
CA ALA A 461 -11.84 -42.32 -7.52
C ALA A 461 -11.54 -41.92 -8.98
N GLU A 462 -10.63 -40.96 -9.15
CA GLU A 462 -10.10 -40.58 -10.47
C GLU A 462 -8.78 -41.34 -10.75
N SER A 463 -8.02 -41.71 -9.71
CA SER A 463 -6.80 -42.54 -9.79
C SER A 463 -6.45 -43.14 -8.41
N GLU A 464 -5.36 -43.89 -8.30
CA GLU A 464 -4.87 -44.47 -7.03
C GLU A 464 -4.54 -43.41 -5.96
N THR A 465 -4.26 -42.17 -6.35
CA THR A 465 -3.89 -41.09 -5.43
C THR A 465 -4.88 -39.92 -5.42
N LYS A 466 -6.02 -40.04 -6.11
CA LYS A 466 -6.90 -38.90 -6.38
C LYS A 466 -8.38 -39.26 -6.38
N VAL A 467 -9.16 -38.42 -5.70
CA VAL A 467 -10.59 -38.61 -5.51
C VAL A 467 -11.36 -37.33 -5.85
N LYS A 468 -12.39 -37.44 -6.70
CA LYS A 468 -13.37 -36.38 -6.95
C LYS A 468 -14.47 -36.43 -5.90
N VAL A 469 -14.79 -35.29 -5.31
CA VAL A 469 -15.86 -35.10 -4.33
C VAL A 469 -16.94 -34.24 -4.97
N ASN A 470 -18.10 -34.83 -5.22
CA ASN A 470 -19.28 -34.12 -5.71
C ASN A 470 -20.31 -34.03 -4.59
N VAL A 471 -20.80 -32.81 -4.32
CA VAL A 471 -21.86 -32.59 -3.34
C VAL A 471 -23.20 -32.84 -4.02
N THR A 472 -24.09 -33.60 -3.38
CA THR A 472 -25.37 -33.97 -3.99
C THR A 472 -26.45 -32.90 -3.87
N SER A 473 -26.18 -31.82 -3.14
CA SER A 473 -27.03 -30.65 -2.97
C SER A 473 -26.30 -29.37 -3.39
N THR A 474 -27.07 -28.34 -3.76
CA THR A 474 -26.51 -27.01 -4.02
C THR A 474 -25.89 -26.44 -2.75
N LEU A 475 -24.61 -26.09 -2.79
CA LEU A 475 -23.92 -25.43 -1.70
C LEU A 475 -24.12 -23.91 -1.76
N PRO A 476 -24.57 -23.27 -0.67
CA PRO A 476 -24.49 -21.81 -0.54
C PRO A 476 -23.04 -21.31 -0.68
N VAL A 477 -22.87 -20.09 -1.20
CA VAL A 477 -21.58 -19.40 -1.16
C VAL A 477 -21.18 -19.19 0.30
N GLY A 478 -19.97 -19.61 0.67
CA GLY A 478 -19.55 -19.56 2.06
C GLY A 478 -18.37 -20.45 2.39
N LEU A 479 -18.15 -20.61 3.70
CA LEU A 479 -17.00 -21.31 4.25
C LEU A 479 -17.38 -22.68 4.80
N TYR A 480 -16.55 -23.68 4.51
CA TYR A 480 -16.79 -25.09 4.82
C TYR A 480 -15.52 -25.78 5.34
N TRP A 481 -15.72 -26.92 6.01
CA TRP A 481 -14.68 -27.78 6.57
C TRP A 481 -14.78 -29.13 5.88
N LEU A 482 -13.76 -29.46 5.09
CA LEU A 482 -13.65 -30.74 4.41
C LEU A 482 -12.68 -31.62 5.20
N THR A 483 -13.20 -32.68 5.82
CA THR A 483 -12.38 -33.63 6.58
C THR A 483 -12.13 -34.88 5.75
N VAL A 484 -10.86 -35.21 5.56
CA VAL A 484 -10.38 -36.41 4.87
C VAL A 484 -9.81 -37.36 5.91
N LYS A 485 -10.25 -38.61 5.89
CA LYS A 485 -9.69 -39.68 6.71
C LYS A 485 -9.25 -40.81 5.77
N GLY A 486 -7.96 -41.15 5.82
CA GLY A 486 -7.40 -42.31 5.12
C GLY A 486 -7.77 -43.62 5.82
N ASP A 487 -6.98 -44.68 5.60
CA ASP A 487 -7.14 -45.94 6.32
C ASP A 487 -7.09 -45.75 7.84
N SER A 488 -7.64 -46.73 8.56
CA SER A 488 -7.94 -46.68 10.01
C SER A 488 -6.77 -46.35 10.95
N LEU A 489 -5.55 -46.25 10.42
CA LEU A 489 -4.31 -45.93 11.14
C LEU A 489 -3.85 -44.47 11.00
N LEU A 490 -4.40 -43.68 10.07
CA LEU A 490 -4.00 -42.28 9.87
C LEU A 490 -4.97 -41.29 10.55
N PRO A 491 -4.44 -40.21 11.17
CA PRO A 491 -5.28 -39.16 11.74
C PRO A 491 -6.08 -38.44 10.66
N ALA A 492 -7.33 -38.09 10.97
CA ALA A 492 -8.17 -37.29 10.07
C ALA A 492 -7.54 -35.90 9.87
N ARG A 493 -7.53 -35.42 8.62
CA ARG A 493 -7.07 -34.08 8.25
C ARG A 493 -8.26 -33.23 7.83
N THR A 494 -8.38 -32.05 8.41
CA THR A 494 -9.47 -31.12 8.10
C THR A 494 -8.93 -29.90 7.36
N PHE A 495 -9.54 -29.60 6.23
CA PHE A 495 -9.21 -28.48 5.35
C PHE A 495 -10.33 -27.44 5.42
N ARG A 496 -9.94 -26.17 5.56
CA ARG A 496 -10.85 -25.04 5.41
C ARG A 496 -11.01 -24.74 3.92
N VAL A 497 -12.22 -24.89 3.38
CA VAL A 497 -12.53 -24.69 1.95
C VAL A 497 -13.63 -23.65 1.73
N VAL A 498 -13.55 -22.89 0.65
CA VAL A 498 -14.49 -21.82 0.28
C VAL A 498 -15.27 -22.25 -0.96
N VAL A 499 -16.59 -22.04 -0.95
CA VAL A 499 -17.46 -22.20 -2.12
C VAL A 499 -17.92 -20.83 -2.59
N GLY A 500 -17.75 -20.53 -3.87
CA GLY A 500 -17.97 -19.21 -4.47
C GLY A 500 -16.71 -18.65 -5.15
N ASN A 501 -16.86 -17.49 -5.77
CA ASN A 501 -15.77 -16.76 -6.44
C ASN A 501 -14.94 -15.94 -5.45
#